data_AF-A0A1J3HXN0-F1
#
_entry.id   AF-A0A1J3HXN0-F1
#
_cell.length_a   1.000
_cell.length_b   1.000
_cell.length_c   1.000
_cell.angle_alpha   90.00
_cell.angle_beta   90.00
_cell.angle_gamma   90.00
#
_symmetry.space_group_name_H-M   'P 1'
#
loop_
_entity.id
_entity.type
_entity.pdbx_description
1 polymer ?
#
loop_
_entity_poly.entity_id
_entity_poly.type
_entity_poly.pdbx_seq_one_letter_code
_entity_poly.pdbx_strand_id
1 'polypeptide(L)'
;TKTVRGMMYYRKALELQAFLDMAKDEELMKGYKALELTSEDASKSGKSLWAQCQALADMKFTFVISCQQYSIHKRSGDQRAKDILRLMTTYPSLRVAYIDEVEQTHKDSYKGADEKIYYSALVKAAPQTKSMDSSESVQTL
;
A
#
# COMPACT_ATOMS: atom_id res chain seq x y z
N THR A 1 -21.63 5.87 0.50
CA THR A 1 -20.18 5.90 0.81
C THR A 1 -19.53 4.64 0.28
N LYS A 2 -18.40 4.73 -0.46
CA LYS A 2 -17.66 3.54 -0.94
C LYS A 2 -16.62 3.14 0.10
N THR A 3 -16.57 1.87 0.48
CA THR A 3 -15.58 1.36 1.43
C THR A 3 -14.28 1.00 0.72
N VAL A 4 -13.15 1.02 1.43
CA VAL A 4 -11.85 0.55 0.90
C VAL A 4 -12.00 -0.85 0.31
N ARG A 5 -12.60 -1.78 1.07
CA ARG A 5 -12.85 -3.16 0.62
C ARG A 5 -13.65 -3.21 -0.69
N GLY A 6 -14.72 -2.42 -0.80
CA GLY A 6 -15.52 -2.37 -2.03
C GLY A 6 -14.73 -1.85 -3.23
N MET A 7 -13.89 -0.83 -3.02
CA MET A 7 -13.02 -0.30 -4.07
C MET A 7 -11.95 -1.31 -4.52
N MET A 8 -11.49 -2.18 -3.62
CA MET A 8 -10.51 -3.21 -3.95
C MET A 8 -11.05 -4.34 -4.83
N TYR A 9 -12.38 -4.49 -4.94
CA TYR A 9 -12.96 -5.43 -5.90
C TYR A 9 -12.69 -5.02 -7.36
N TYR A 10 -12.56 -3.72 -7.66
CA TYR A 10 -12.16 -3.28 -8.99
C TYR A 10 -10.74 -3.73 -9.34
N ARG A 11 -9.82 -3.65 -8.37
CA ARG A 11 -8.46 -4.18 -8.53
C ARG A 11 -8.46 -5.68 -8.83
N LYS A 12 -9.21 -6.46 -8.04
CA LYS A 12 -9.33 -7.92 -8.26
C LYS A 12 -9.95 -8.25 -9.62
N ALA A 13 -10.93 -7.47 -10.07
CA ALA A 13 -11.53 -7.66 -11.39
C ALA A 13 -10.52 -7.40 -12.51
N LEU A 14 -9.66 -6.38 -12.37
CA LEU A 14 -8.59 -6.08 -13.33
C LEU A 14 -7.53 -7.19 -13.36
N GLU A 15 -7.17 -7.77 -12.22
CA GLU A 15 -6.26 -8.93 -12.17
C GLU A 15 -6.84 -10.15 -12.87
N LEU A 16 -8.12 -10.45 -12.63
CA LEU A 16 -8.81 -11.55 -13.30
C LEU A 16 -8.90 -11.32 -14.82
N GLN A 17 -9.22 -10.09 -15.24
CA GLN A 17 -9.26 -9.74 -16.66
C GLN A 17 -7.89 -9.94 -17.31
N ALA A 18 -6.83 -9.40 -16.69
CA ALA A 18 -5.46 -9.57 -17.18
C ALA A 18 -5.06 -11.05 -17.27
N PHE A 19 -5.47 -11.87 -16.29
CA PHE A 19 -5.24 -13.30 -16.35
C PHE A 19 -5.96 -13.95 -17.53
N LEU A 20 -7.24 -13.67 -17.75
CA LEU A 20 -7.99 -14.22 -18.88
C LEU A 20 -7.42 -13.80 -20.24
N ASP A 21 -6.85 -12.59 -20.32
CA ASP A 21 -6.25 -12.07 -21.55
C ASP A 21 -4.87 -12.69 -21.85
N MET A 22 -4.14 -13.16 -20.83
CA MET A 22 -2.74 -13.59 -20.94
C MET A 22 -2.51 -15.08 -20.75
N ALA A 23 -3.40 -15.77 -20.01
CA ALA A 23 -3.25 -17.17 -19.67
C ALA A 23 -3.36 -18.08 -20.89
N LYS A 24 -2.51 -19.10 -20.94
CA LYS A 24 -2.64 -20.19 -21.92
C LYS A 24 -3.65 -21.23 -21.43
N ASP A 25 -4.10 -22.12 -22.32
CA ASP A 25 -5.08 -23.17 -22.02
C ASP A 25 -4.72 -23.98 -20.76
N GLU A 26 -3.46 -24.34 -20.56
CA GLU A 26 -3.00 -25.07 -19.37
C GLU A 26 -3.22 -24.30 -18.06
N GLU A 27 -3.04 -22.97 -18.09
CA GLU A 27 -3.22 -22.10 -16.92
C GLU A 27 -4.70 -21.81 -16.69
N LEU A 28 -5.49 -21.66 -17.75
CA LEU A 28 -6.94 -21.53 -17.69
C LEU A 28 -7.60 -22.76 -17.07
N MET A 29 -7.13 -23.96 -17.43
CA MET A 29 -7.61 -25.23 -16.87
C MET A 29 -7.29 -25.37 -15.37
N LYS A 30 -6.14 -24.83 -14.91
CA LYS A 30 -5.81 -24.74 -13.48
C LYS A 30 -6.67 -23.70 -12.76
N GLY A 31 -7.06 -22.65 -13.47
CA GLY A 31 -7.96 -21.61 -13.02
C GLY A 31 -7.27 -20.52 -12.18
N TYR A 32 -7.89 -19.34 -12.19
CA TYR A 32 -7.38 -18.14 -11.51
C TYR A 32 -7.14 -18.34 -9.99
N LYS A 33 -8.04 -19.04 -9.30
CA LYS A 33 -7.92 -19.28 -7.85
C LYS A 33 -6.68 -20.11 -7.49
N ALA A 34 -6.30 -21.05 -8.36
CA ALA A 34 -5.07 -21.80 -8.15
C ALA A 34 -3.85 -20.88 -8.26
N LEU A 35 -3.86 -19.89 -9.15
CA LEU A 35 -2.79 -18.93 -9.31
C LEU A 35 -2.67 -17.95 -8.12
N GLU A 36 -3.81 -17.48 -7.58
CA GLU A 36 -3.86 -16.64 -6.37
C GLU A 36 -3.28 -17.38 -5.15
N LEU A 37 -3.51 -18.69 -5.03
CA LEU A 37 -3.04 -19.53 -3.90
C LEU A 37 -1.61 -20.07 -4.09
N THR A 38 -1.14 -20.28 -5.33
CA THR A 38 0.16 -20.92 -5.63
C THR A 38 1.35 -19.96 -5.69
N SER A 39 1.20 -18.74 -5.16
CA SER A 39 2.31 -17.77 -5.03
C SER A 39 3.56 -18.37 -4.34
N GLU A 40 3.39 -19.42 -3.54
CA GLU A 40 4.47 -20.08 -2.81
C GLU A 40 5.11 -21.29 -3.56
N ASP A 41 4.36 -22.10 -4.33
CA ASP A 41 4.84 -23.43 -4.77
C ASP A 41 4.68 -23.81 -6.28
N ALA A 42 4.17 -22.96 -7.17
CA ALA A 42 4.05 -23.31 -8.60
C ALA A 42 5.30 -23.04 -9.46
N SER A 43 5.35 -23.71 -10.63
CA SER A 43 6.38 -23.59 -11.67
C SER A 43 6.72 -22.12 -12.02
N LYS A 44 7.97 -21.86 -12.44
CA LYS A 44 8.46 -20.51 -12.79
C LYS A 44 7.51 -19.73 -13.72
N SER A 45 6.78 -20.42 -14.60
CA SER A 45 5.78 -19.84 -15.51
C SER A 45 4.59 -19.21 -14.76
N GLY A 46 3.94 -19.95 -13.85
CA GLY A 46 2.75 -19.47 -13.14
C GLY A 46 3.06 -18.27 -12.23
N LYS A 47 4.20 -18.30 -11.53
CA LYS A 47 4.68 -17.15 -10.75
C LYS A 47 4.92 -15.91 -11.62
N SER A 48 5.43 -16.11 -12.85
CA SER A 48 5.66 -15.01 -13.80
C SER A 48 4.38 -14.41 -14.37
N LEU A 49 3.34 -15.23 -14.65
CA LEU A 49 2.06 -14.76 -15.16
C LEU A 49 1.31 -13.96 -14.09
N TRP A 50 1.28 -14.47 -12.85
CA TRP A 50 0.64 -13.76 -11.74
C TRP A 50 1.24 -12.37 -11.53
N ALA A 51 2.57 -12.28 -11.49
CA ALA A 51 3.27 -11.01 -11.36
C ALA A 51 2.94 -10.03 -12.51
N GLN A 52 2.80 -10.53 -13.74
CA GLN A 52 2.38 -9.73 -14.88
C GLN A 52 0.94 -9.21 -14.74
N CYS A 53 0.00 -10.07 -14.30
CA CYS A 53 -1.39 -9.69 -14.04
C CYS A 53 -1.47 -8.61 -12.95
N GLN A 54 -0.70 -8.77 -11.87
CA GLN A 54 -0.61 -7.79 -10.79
C GLN A 54 -0.04 -6.45 -11.29
N ALA A 55 1.01 -6.48 -12.12
CA ALA A 55 1.61 -5.28 -12.69
C ALA A 55 0.62 -4.51 -13.59
N LEU A 56 -0.17 -5.22 -14.41
CA LEU A 56 -1.21 -4.62 -15.22
C LEU A 56 -2.32 -3.98 -14.37
N ALA A 57 -2.78 -4.68 -13.33
CA ALA A 57 -3.76 -4.14 -12.40
C ALA A 57 -3.23 -2.90 -11.67
N ASP A 58 -1.98 -2.92 -11.22
CA ASP A 58 -1.34 -1.81 -10.51
C ASP A 58 -1.11 -0.58 -11.43
N MET A 59 -0.90 -0.79 -12.73
CA MET A 59 -0.85 0.30 -13.72
C MET A 59 -2.22 0.96 -13.92
N LYS A 60 -3.30 0.17 -13.89
CA LYS A 60 -4.66 0.64 -14.17
C LYS A 60 -5.39 1.13 -12.93
N PHE A 61 -4.97 0.73 -11.75
CA PHE A 61 -5.70 0.99 -10.52
C PHE A 61 -4.79 1.45 -9.39
N THR A 62 -5.05 2.67 -8.94
CA THR A 62 -4.49 3.26 -7.72
C THR A 62 -5.63 3.92 -6.96
N PHE A 63 -5.79 3.56 -5.68
CA PHE A 63 -6.82 4.13 -4.84
C PHE A 63 -6.18 4.99 -3.76
N VAL A 64 -6.45 6.29 -3.79
CA VAL A 64 -5.94 7.24 -2.80
C VAL A 64 -7.05 7.59 -1.83
N ILE A 65 -6.77 7.46 -0.53
CA ILE A 65 -7.67 7.95 0.53
C ILE A 65 -7.02 9.13 1.24
N SER A 66 -7.78 10.19 1.49
CA SER A 66 -7.35 11.28 2.36
C SER A 66 -7.67 10.91 3.81
N CYS A 67 -6.66 10.97 4.68
CA CYS A 67 -6.81 10.75 6.11
C CYS A 67 -6.07 11.89 6.83
N GLN A 68 -6.68 13.07 6.88
CA GLN A 68 -6.03 14.29 7.40
C GLN A 68 -5.49 14.10 8.82
N GLN A 69 -6.20 13.35 9.68
CA GLN A 69 -5.81 13.07 11.06
C GLN A 69 -4.75 11.95 11.19
N TYR A 70 -4.32 11.34 10.08
CA TYR A 70 -3.40 10.20 10.12
C TYR A 70 -2.02 10.57 10.68
N SER A 71 -1.48 11.75 10.38
CA SER A 71 -0.20 12.22 10.93
C SER A 71 -0.23 12.27 12.47
N ILE A 72 -1.30 12.85 13.02
CA ILE A 72 -1.52 12.97 14.45
C ILE A 72 -1.64 11.58 15.07
N HIS A 73 -2.50 10.71 14.52
CA HIS A 73 -2.65 9.32 14.99
C HIS A 73 -1.33 8.53 14.91
N LYS A 74 -0.53 8.76 13.86
CA LYS A 74 0.76 8.09 13.64
C LYS A 74 1.78 8.54 14.69
N ARG A 75 1.87 9.85 14.99
CA ARG A 75 2.76 10.39 16.04
C ARG A 75 2.35 9.97 17.45
N SER A 76 1.04 9.92 17.73
CA SER A 76 0.53 9.53 19.05
C SER A 76 0.52 8.01 19.29
N GLY A 77 0.87 7.20 18.29
CA GLY A 77 0.83 5.74 18.39
C GLY A 77 -0.58 5.15 18.47
N ASP A 78 -1.60 5.91 18.04
CA ASP A 78 -3.01 5.55 18.07
C ASP A 78 -3.30 4.27 17.26
N GLN A 79 -4.19 3.42 17.79
CA GLN A 79 -4.59 2.18 17.13
C GLN A 79 -5.15 2.42 15.71
N ARG A 80 -5.80 3.57 15.47
CA ARG A 80 -6.33 3.95 14.16
C ARG A 80 -5.22 4.06 13.10
N ALA A 81 -4.02 4.53 13.47
CA ALA A 81 -2.89 4.58 12.55
C ALA A 81 -2.39 3.17 12.18
N LYS A 82 -2.40 2.24 13.15
CA LYS A 82 -2.06 0.83 12.92
C LYS A 82 -3.08 0.14 12.02
N ASP A 83 -4.36 0.44 12.19
CA ASP A 83 -5.43 -0.08 11.33
C ASP A 83 -5.29 0.42 9.88
N ILE A 84 -4.96 1.70 9.70
CA ILE A 84 -4.68 2.28 8.38
C ILE A 84 -3.44 1.61 7.76
N LEU A 85 -2.36 1.43 8.52
CA LEU A 85 -1.17 0.72 8.04
C LEU A 85 -1.49 -0.73 7.62
N ARG A 86 -2.32 -1.44 8.40
CA ARG A 86 -2.79 -2.78 8.06
C ARG A 86 -3.60 -2.78 6.76
N LEU A 87 -4.47 -1.78 6.54
CA LEU A 87 -5.19 -1.62 5.28
C LEU A 87 -4.24 -1.40 4.10
N MET A 88 -3.24 -0.53 4.26
CA MET A 88 -2.23 -0.28 3.22
C MET A 88 -1.39 -1.53 2.91
N THR A 89 -1.11 -2.36 3.91
CA THR A 89 -0.37 -3.61 3.74
C THR A 89 -1.22 -4.69 3.07
N THR A 90 -2.50 -4.75 3.39
CA THR A 90 -3.46 -5.71 2.81
C THR A 90 -3.77 -5.38 1.34
N TYR A 91 -3.79 -4.10 0.99
CA TYR A 91 -4.20 -3.62 -0.32
C TYR A 91 -3.07 -2.81 -0.98
N PRO A 92 -2.24 -3.43 -1.86
CA PRO A 92 -1.01 -2.79 -2.38
C PRO A 92 -1.25 -1.59 -3.30
N SER A 93 -2.45 -1.44 -3.86
CA SER A 93 -2.85 -0.26 -4.65
C SER A 93 -3.40 0.89 -3.81
N LEU A 94 -3.59 0.69 -2.50
CA LEU A 94 -4.02 1.73 -1.58
C LEU A 94 -2.87 2.66 -1.25
N ARG A 95 -3.12 3.97 -1.35
CA ARG A 95 -2.23 5.03 -0.89
C ARG A 95 -2.99 5.95 0.06
N VAL A 96 -2.29 6.50 1.04
CA VAL A 96 -2.88 7.40 2.05
C VAL A 96 -2.25 8.78 1.88
N ALA A 97 -3.10 9.78 1.65
CA ALA A 97 -2.73 11.18 1.61
C ALA A 97 -3.05 11.85 2.94
N TYR A 98 -2.10 12.59 3.50
CA TYR A 98 -2.28 13.33 4.76
C TYR A 98 -1.39 14.58 4.81
N ILE A 99 -1.65 15.46 5.76
CA ILE A 99 -0.79 16.62 6.04
C ILE A 99 0.10 16.29 7.23
N ASP A 100 1.40 16.34 7.01
CA ASP A 100 2.38 16.24 8.09
C ASP A 100 2.67 17.62 8.67
N GLU A 101 2.73 17.71 9.99
CA GLU A 101 2.96 18.94 10.73
C GLU A 101 4.26 18.73 11.52
N VAL A 102 5.23 19.60 11.29
CA VAL A 102 6.55 19.58 11.91
C VAL A 102 6.75 20.90 12.63
N GLU A 103 7.05 20.84 13.92
CA GLU A 103 7.42 22.00 14.73
C GLU A 103 8.89 22.34 14.45
N GLN A 104 9.16 23.57 14.01
CA GLN A 104 10.53 24.04 13.80
C GLN A 104 10.94 24.92 14.99
N THR A 105 11.88 24.41 15.80
CA THR A 105 12.51 25.21 16.86
C THR A 105 13.53 26.14 16.23
N HIS A 106 13.16 27.41 16.05
CA HIS A 106 14.10 28.41 15.57
C HIS A 106 15.10 28.70 16.70
N LYS A 107 16.40 28.39 16.50
CA LYS A 107 17.44 28.62 17.53
C LYS A 107 17.72 30.12 17.78
N ASP A 108 17.18 31.03 16.96
CA ASP A 108 17.54 32.45 16.97
C ASP A 108 16.37 33.44 17.17
N SER A 109 15.15 33.01 17.50
CA SER A 109 14.03 33.95 17.68
C SER A 109 13.84 34.37 19.16
N TYR A 110 14.03 35.66 19.43
CA TYR A 110 13.69 36.34 20.70
C TYR A 110 12.18 36.40 21.00
N LYS A 111 11.34 35.63 20.31
CA LYS A 111 9.90 35.51 20.52
C LYS A 111 9.51 34.04 20.36
N GLY A 112 9.25 33.39 21.49
CA GLY A 112 8.93 31.96 21.60
C GLY A 112 7.57 31.58 21.04
N ALA A 113 7.40 31.67 19.72
CA ALA A 113 6.33 31.00 19.00
C ALA A 113 6.96 29.94 18.10
N ASP A 114 6.69 28.67 18.39
CA ASP A 114 7.08 27.57 17.51
C ASP A 114 6.33 27.71 16.19
N GLU A 115 7.07 27.89 15.09
CA GLU A 115 6.50 27.95 13.76
C GLU A 115 6.19 26.52 13.26
N LYS A 116 4.94 26.31 12.84
CA LYS A 116 4.46 25.02 12.35
C LYS A 116 4.60 24.97 10.83
N ILE A 117 5.35 24.00 10.33
CA ILE A 117 5.52 23.75 8.90
C ILE A 117 4.65 22.56 8.50
N TYR A 118 3.94 22.71 7.38
CA TYR A 118 3.03 21.69 6.85
C TYR A 118 3.57 21.09 5.55
N TYR A 119 3.62 19.76 5.48
CA TYR A 119 4.01 19.01 4.29
C TYR A 119 2.85 18.14 3.81
N SER A 120 2.64 18.09 2.50
CA SER A 120 1.71 17.12 1.91
C SER A 120 2.41 15.78 1.72
N ALA A 121 1.89 14.72 2.32
CA ALA A 121 2.45 13.38 2.25
C ALA A 121 1.51 12.43 1.50
N LEU A 122 2.06 11.59 0.64
CA LEU A 122 1.37 10.50 -0.03
C LEU A 122 2.16 9.21 0.17
N VAL A 123 1.62 8.30 0.99
CA VAL A 123 2.36 7.10 1.42
C VAL A 123 1.73 5.80 0.93
N LYS A 124 2.56 4.77 0.78
CA LYS A 124 2.20 3.37 0.51
C LYS A 124 2.91 2.49 1.54
N ALA A 125 2.34 1.31 1.85
CA ALA A 125 3.04 0.34 2.71
C ALA A 125 4.30 -0.18 2.02
N ALA A 126 5.40 -0.25 2.76
CA ALA A 126 6.60 -0.89 2.27
C ALA A 126 6.35 -2.39 2.01
N PRO A 127 6.96 -2.98 0.95
CA PRO A 127 6.96 -4.42 0.80
C PRO A 127 7.55 -5.07 2.05
N GLN A 128 6.93 -6.14 2.53
CA GLN A 128 7.48 -6.95 3.63
C GLN A 128 8.75 -7.63 3.11
N THR A 129 9.92 -7.02 3.33
CA THR A 129 11.19 -7.73 3.19
C THR A 129 11.29 -8.66 4.38
N LYS A 130 11.33 -9.98 4.15
CA LYS A 130 11.66 -10.93 5.23
C LYS A 130 13.05 -10.54 5.76
N SER A 131 13.10 -9.97 6.96
CA SER A 131 14.31 -9.94 7.78
C SER A 131 14.01 -10.75 9.05
N MET A 132 14.71 -11.87 9.19
CA MET A 132 15.06 -12.33 10.52
C MET A 132 15.98 -11.27 11.12
N ASP A 133 15.63 -10.89 12.34
CA ASP A 133 16.36 -10.12 13.34
C ASP A 133 16.59 -8.59 13.22
N SER A 134 16.18 -7.99 14.33
CA SER A 134 16.54 -6.74 15.02
C SER A 134 16.79 -5.45 14.23
N SER A 135 15.97 -4.46 14.60
CA SER A 135 16.29 -3.03 14.74
C SER A 135 16.92 -2.34 13.52
N GLU A 136 16.09 -1.66 12.73
CA GLU A 136 16.36 -0.28 12.33
C GLU A 136 15.10 0.41 11.77
N SER A 137 14.86 1.61 12.27
CA SER A 137 13.80 2.52 11.83
C SER A 137 14.18 3.16 10.50
N VAL A 138 13.60 2.69 9.40
CA VAL A 138 13.74 3.37 8.10
C VAL A 138 12.47 4.16 7.81
N GLN A 139 12.53 5.46 8.11
CA GLN A 139 11.71 6.47 7.46
C GLN A 139 12.21 6.58 6.01
N THR A 140 11.36 6.29 5.03
CA THR A 140 11.63 6.66 3.63
C THR A 140 10.82 7.91 3.32
N LEU A 141 11.52 8.92 2.80
CA LEU A 141 11.04 10.26 2.41
C LEU A 141 9.79 10.22 1.52
#